data_AF-A0A6B3G924-F1
#
_entry.id   AF-A0A6B3G924-F1
#
_cell.length_a   1.000
_cell.length_b   1.000
_cell.length_c   1.000
_cell.angle_alpha   90.00
_cell.angle_beta   90.00
_cell.angle_gamma   90.00
#
_symmetry.space_group_name_H-M   'P 1'
#
loop_
_entity.id
_entity.type
_entity.pdbx_description
1 polymer ?
#
loop_
_entity_poly.entity_id
_entity_poly.type
_entity_poly.pdbx_seq_one_letter_code
_entity_poly.pdbx_strand_id
1 'polypeptide(L)'
;TAGSSSHPEGRTAVVQGEGADDATPGEARPAAEARVPVQADPVREAQLRRQREAATSAARKKRRDGDRERSGLRRSVLVEAGVAVVVLAVTTVLTTTEPGRTEEEAAAGTSASAAQQQGPVSLNVPFDTGGKDGKGTVLLDVDPGRSGDNALHVYLQGPDKEPLDVPEVKVALTLKAQDLGPLTAPLERISAGHWSAAGVQIPLAGRWTVAVTVRTSDIDQVTVSKNARIG
;
A
#
# COMPACT_ATOMS: atom_id res chain seq x y z
N THR A 1 -3.54 -52.46 2.07
CA THR A 1 -3.20 -52.35 3.52
C THR A 1 -2.10 -51.31 3.61
N ALA A 2 -2.33 -50.16 4.25
CA ALA A 2 -2.29 -49.95 5.71
C ALA A 2 -0.91 -50.29 6.29
N GLY A 3 -0.20 -49.38 6.98
CA GLY A 3 -0.47 -47.96 7.30
C GLY A 3 0.32 -47.52 8.54
N SER A 4 0.36 -46.22 8.82
CA SER A 4 0.66 -45.60 10.14
C SER A 4 2.04 -45.88 10.79
N SER A 5 2.90 -44.88 10.99
CA SER A 5 3.01 -44.05 12.23
C SER A 5 3.72 -44.77 13.40
N SER A 6 4.33 -44.17 14.43
CA SER A 6 4.49 -42.80 14.96
C SER A 6 5.52 -42.86 16.11
N HIS A 7 6.05 -41.73 16.59
CA HIS A 7 6.23 -41.35 18.03
C HIS A 7 7.22 -40.17 18.18
N PRO A 8 7.24 -39.42 19.30
CA PRO A 8 6.20 -39.26 20.34
C PRO A 8 5.83 -37.79 20.67
N GLU A 9 4.65 -37.60 21.26
CA GLU A 9 4.30 -36.36 21.99
C GLU A 9 4.59 -36.47 23.49
N GLY A 10 4.97 -35.34 24.11
CA GLY A 10 5.17 -35.21 25.56
C GLY A 10 3.92 -34.69 26.29
N ARG A 11 3.28 -35.58 27.06
CA ARG A 11 2.35 -35.29 28.17
C ARG A 11 3.00 -34.39 29.24
N THR A 12 2.34 -33.68 30.18
CA THR A 12 0.95 -33.76 30.69
C THR A 12 0.52 -32.49 31.46
N ALA A 13 -0.80 -32.38 31.66
CA ALA A 13 -1.60 -31.51 32.53
C ALA A 13 -1.12 -31.16 33.95
N VAL A 14 -1.57 -29.98 34.43
CA VAL A 14 -1.88 -29.58 35.83
C VAL A 14 -3.09 -28.61 35.70
N VAL A 15 -4.32 -28.89 36.15
CA VAL A 15 -4.89 -29.11 37.51
C VAL A 15 -5.10 -27.81 38.31
N GLN A 16 -6.26 -27.75 38.95
CA GLN A 16 -6.93 -26.59 39.56
C GLN A 16 -7.04 -26.78 41.09
N GLY A 17 -7.05 -25.68 41.85
CA GLY A 17 -7.31 -25.62 43.30
C GLY A 17 -7.04 -24.18 43.80
N GLU A 18 -7.89 -23.43 44.52
CA GLU A 18 -9.05 -23.70 45.39
C GLU A 18 -8.70 -24.04 46.86
N GLY A 19 -9.39 -23.39 47.82
CA GLY A 19 -9.15 -23.45 49.28
C GLY A 19 -8.12 -22.41 49.78
N ALA A 20 -8.36 -21.39 50.62
CA ALA A 20 -9.36 -21.08 51.67
C ALA A 20 -8.99 -21.52 53.11
N ASP A 21 -9.36 -20.64 54.04
CA ASP A 21 -9.72 -20.84 55.46
C ASP A 21 -8.70 -20.85 56.64
N ASP A 22 -9.29 -20.47 57.80
CA ASP A 22 -8.96 -20.74 59.22
C ASP A 22 -7.80 -19.95 59.93
N ALA A 23 -7.84 -19.62 61.24
CA ALA A 23 -8.94 -19.26 62.17
C ALA A 23 -8.39 -18.64 63.51
N THR A 24 -9.31 -18.10 64.33
CA THR A 24 -9.21 -17.47 65.67
C THR A 24 -8.57 -18.32 66.79
N PRO A 25 -8.02 -17.71 67.88
CA PRO A 25 -8.78 -17.35 69.13
C PRO A 25 -8.32 -16.00 69.78
N GLY A 26 -8.76 -15.51 70.96
CA GLY A 26 -9.83 -15.87 71.92
C GLY A 26 -9.62 -15.22 73.33
N GLU A 27 -10.71 -14.93 74.07
CA GLU A 27 -10.76 -14.55 75.53
C GLU A 27 -10.00 -13.29 76.04
N ALA A 28 -10.31 -12.61 77.17
CA ALA A 28 -11.45 -12.61 78.12
C ALA A 28 -11.62 -11.21 78.79
N ARG A 29 -12.66 -11.04 79.63
CA ARG A 29 -13.14 -9.75 80.24
C ARG A 29 -12.37 -9.35 81.53
N PRO A 30 -12.46 -8.08 81.97
CA PRO A 30 -13.47 -7.66 82.97
C PRO A 30 -14.39 -6.51 82.47
N ALA A 31 -15.69 -6.46 82.76
CA ALA A 31 -16.28 -6.05 84.06
C ALA A 31 -15.80 -4.64 84.48
N ALA A 32 -16.25 -3.54 83.85
CA ALA A 32 -17.59 -2.93 83.88
C ALA A 32 -17.87 -2.10 85.15
N GLU A 33 -17.58 -0.79 85.09
CA GLU A 33 -18.14 0.19 86.03
C GLU A 33 -18.26 1.59 85.37
N ALA A 34 -19.30 2.34 85.80
CA ALA A 34 -19.58 3.76 85.54
C ALA A 34 -19.32 4.36 84.13
N ARG A 35 -20.38 4.51 83.33
CA ARG A 35 -20.40 5.47 82.20
C ARG A 35 -20.42 6.91 82.70
N VAL A 36 -19.24 7.49 82.95
CA VAL A 36 -19.06 8.94 83.05
C VAL A 36 -18.96 9.51 81.62
N PRO A 37 -19.59 10.65 81.28
CA PRO A 37 -19.36 11.27 79.98
C PRO A 37 -17.89 11.66 79.85
N VAL A 38 -17.19 11.01 78.91
CA VAL A 38 -15.77 11.26 78.65
C VAL A 38 -15.62 12.68 78.11
N GLN A 39 -15.21 13.61 78.98
CA GLN A 39 -14.68 14.89 78.54
C GLN A 39 -13.46 14.59 77.66
N ALA A 40 -13.53 14.99 76.40
CA ALA A 40 -12.49 14.67 75.43
C ALA A 40 -11.17 15.32 75.86
N ASP A 41 -10.14 14.49 76.09
CA ASP A 41 -8.81 14.97 76.41
C ASP A 41 -8.31 15.88 75.24
N PRO A 42 -8.02 17.17 75.50
CA PRO A 42 -7.64 18.12 74.46
C PRO A 42 -6.34 17.72 73.76
N VAL A 43 -5.46 16.96 74.41
CA VAL A 43 -4.24 16.41 73.82
C VAL A 43 -4.60 15.35 72.77
N ARG A 44 -5.57 14.47 73.08
CA ARG A 44 -6.06 13.45 72.15
C ARG A 44 -6.81 14.08 70.96
N GLU A 45 -7.58 15.14 71.17
CA GLU A 45 -8.18 15.87 70.05
C GLU A 45 -7.13 16.49 69.12
N ALA A 46 -6.11 17.15 69.68
CA ALA A 46 -5.01 17.72 68.91
C ALA A 46 -4.24 16.64 68.12
N GLN A 47 -4.02 15.47 68.74
CA GLN A 47 -3.36 14.33 68.10
C GLN A 47 -4.21 13.74 66.95
N LEU A 48 -5.53 13.62 67.13
CA LEU A 48 -6.46 13.16 66.09
C LEU A 48 -6.57 14.14 64.92
N ARG A 49 -6.49 15.46 65.16
CA ARG A 49 -6.42 16.46 64.08
C ARG A 49 -5.16 16.26 63.22
N ARG A 50 -3.98 16.16 63.85
CA ARG A 50 -2.72 15.88 63.15
C ARG A 50 -2.75 14.57 62.36
N GLN A 51 -3.36 13.51 62.90
CA GLN A 51 -3.52 12.24 62.19
C GLN A 51 -4.47 12.35 60.98
N ARG A 52 -5.56 13.12 61.07
CA ARG A 52 -6.47 13.38 59.94
C ARG A 52 -5.81 14.23 58.85
N GLU A 53 -4.99 15.21 59.23
CA GLU A 53 -4.17 16.01 58.31
C GLU A 53 -3.10 15.17 57.59
N ALA A 54 -2.43 14.27 58.32
CA ALA A 54 -1.48 13.31 57.74
C ALA A 54 -2.18 12.31 56.78
N ALA A 55 -3.34 11.79 57.16
CA ALA A 55 -4.10 10.85 56.32
C ALA A 55 -4.62 11.52 55.03
N THR A 56 -5.14 12.75 55.12
CA THR A 56 -5.64 13.49 53.95
C THR A 56 -4.53 13.93 53.01
N SER A 57 -3.36 14.34 53.52
CA SER A 57 -2.18 14.65 52.70
C SER A 57 -1.60 13.41 52.01
N ALA A 58 -1.51 12.26 52.70
CA ALA A 58 -1.13 10.99 52.09
C ALA A 58 -2.10 10.53 50.99
N ALA A 59 -3.41 10.66 51.22
CA ALA A 59 -4.44 10.33 50.22
C ALA A 59 -4.37 11.25 48.98
N ARG A 60 -4.11 12.55 49.17
CA ARG A 60 -3.88 13.51 48.07
C ARG A 60 -2.64 13.16 47.26
N LYS A 61 -1.53 12.79 47.92
CA LYS A 61 -0.30 12.33 47.27
C LYS A 61 -0.55 11.07 46.43
N LYS A 62 -1.18 10.03 47.00
CA LYS A 62 -1.48 8.78 46.30
C LYS A 62 -2.35 8.97 45.05
N ARG A 63 -3.33 9.88 45.08
CA ARG A 63 -4.15 10.24 43.91
C ARG A 63 -3.29 10.88 42.80
N ARG A 64 -2.53 11.92 43.15
CA ARG A 64 -1.66 12.64 42.20
C ARG A 64 -0.62 11.73 41.55
N ASP A 65 -0.02 10.83 42.33
CA ASP A 65 1.02 9.92 41.84
C ASP A 65 0.39 8.89 40.87
N GLY A 66 -0.79 8.34 41.17
CA GLY A 66 -1.54 7.46 40.25
C GLY A 66 -2.07 8.16 38.97
N ASP A 67 -2.47 9.43 39.06
CA ASP A 67 -2.85 10.23 37.88
C ASP A 67 -1.63 10.50 36.98
N ARG A 68 -0.44 10.66 37.56
CA ARG A 68 0.82 10.84 36.83
C ARG A 68 1.26 9.57 36.08
N GLU A 69 1.14 8.39 36.71
CA GLU A 69 1.38 7.10 36.05
C GLU A 69 0.42 6.87 34.88
N ARG A 70 -0.89 7.10 35.08
CA ARG A 70 -1.91 7.00 34.03
C ARG A 70 -1.67 7.96 32.87
N SER A 71 -1.22 9.19 33.16
CA SER A 71 -0.86 10.18 32.16
C SER A 71 0.38 9.75 31.36
N GLY A 72 1.39 9.17 32.03
CA GLY A 72 2.58 8.59 31.38
C GLY A 72 2.22 7.48 30.39
N LEU A 73 1.41 6.51 30.82
CA LEU A 73 0.96 5.38 29.98
C LEU A 73 0.12 5.85 28.77
N ARG A 74 -0.80 6.81 28.97
CA ARG A 74 -1.57 7.38 27.84
C ARG A 74 -0.65 8.09 26.85
N ARG A 75 0.39 8.76 27.32
CA ARG A 75 1.33 9.48 26.46
C ARG A 75 2.25 8.53 25.68
N SER A 76 2.68 7.41 26.26
CA SER A 76 3.44 6.40 25.51
C SER A 76 2.58 5.71 24.45
N VAL A 77 1.35 5.30 24.78
CA VAL A 77 0.43 4.66 23.82
C VAL A 77 0.06 5.60 22.66
N LEU A 78 -0.12 6.91 22.92
CA LEU A 78 -0.36 7.89 21.85
C LEU A 78 0.87 8.11 20.96
N VAL A 79 2.09 8.07 21.50
CA VAL A 79 3.33 8.14 20.71
C VAL A 79 3.48 6.87 19.87
N GLU A 80 3.25 5.69 20.45
CA GLU A 80 3.33 4.40 19.78
C GLU A 80 2.30 4.28 18.65
N ALA A 81 1.04 4.66 18.90
CA ALA A 81 0.01 4.72 17.86
C ALA A 81 0.36 5.73 16.76
N GLY A 82 0.95 6.88 17.11
CA GLY A 82 1.46 7.86 16.14
C GLY A 82 2.57 7.28 15.26
N VAL A 83 3.53 6.57 15.84
CA VAL A 83 4.60 5.87 15.09
C VAL A 83 4.00 4.80 14.18
N ALA A 84 3.05 3.99 14.66
CA ALA A 84 2.38 2.98 13.86
C ALA A 84 1.62 3.58 12.66
N VAL A 85 0.91 4.70 12.85
CA VAL A 85 0.22 5.43 11.76
C VAL A 85 1.22 6.01 10.76
N VAL A 86 2.35 6.57 11.20
CA VAL A 86 3.41 7.07 10.31
C VAL A 86 4.05 5.95 9.51
N VAL A 87 4.37 4.81 10.14
CA VAL A 87 4.90 3.63 9.46
C VAL A 87 3.90 3.10 8.44
N LEU A 88 2.62 2.97 8.81
CA LEU A 88 1.56 2.54 7.89
C LEU A 88 1.45 3.49 6.68
N ALA A 89 1.43 4.81 6.90
CA ALA A 89 1.38 5.79 5.83
C ALA A 89 2.59 5.72 4.89
N VAL A 90 3.80 5.59 5.43
CA VAL A 90 5.04 5.40 4.65
C VAL A 90 4.99 4.09 3.86
N THR A 91 4.55 2.99 4.49
CA THR A 91 4.35 1.70 3.80
C THR A 91 3.30 1.81 2.70
N THR A 92 2.19 2.52 2.91
CA THR A 92 1.17 2.76 1.88
C THR A 92 1.75 3.55 0.71
N VAL A 93 2.47 4.64 0.95
CA VAL A 93 3.12 5.42 -0.13
C VAL A 93 4.13 4.57 -0.92
N LEU A 94 4.93 3.75 -0.23
CA LEU A 94 5.86 2.81 -0.86
C LEU A 94 5.13 1.71 -1.67
N THR A 95 4.03 1.17 -1.15
CA THR A 95 3.19 0.18 -1.84
C THR A 95 2.42 0.77 -3.03
N THR A 96 2.04 2.05 -2.98
CA THR A 96 1.39 2.77 -4.10
C THR A 96 2.40 3.20 -5.18
N THR A 97 3.69 2.93 -5.00
CA THR A 97 4.67 3.03 -6.09
C THR A 97 4.58 1.76 -6.93
N GLU A 98 3.65 1.75 -7.89
CA GLU A 98 3.19 0.54 -8.59
C GLU A 98 4.30 -0.25 -9.31
N PRO A 99 4.45 -1.56 -9.03
CA PRO A 99 4.95 -2.50 -10.02
C PRO A 99 3.83 -2.80 -11.03
N GLY A 100 3.75 -1.97 -12.08
CA GLY A 100 3.00 -2.19 -13.32
C GLY A 100 1.60 -2.82 -13.19
N ARG A 101 0.56 -2.01 -12.94
CA ARG A 101 -0.82 -2.49 -12.98
C ARG A 101 -1.48 -2.21 -14.34
N THR A 102 -1.59 -3.28 -15.13
CA THR A 102 -2.55 -3.40 -16.22
C THR A 102 -3.99 -3.27 -15.72
N GLU A 103 -4.80 -2.50 -16.45
CA GLU A 103 -6.27 -2.57 -16.60
C GLU A 103 -7.12 -3.03 -15.39
N GLU A 104 -7.73 -2.06 -14.70
CA GLU A 104 -9.13 -2.02 -14.21
C GLU A 104 -9.29 -1.12 -12.97
N GLU A 105 -9.51 0.19 -13.17
CA GLU A 105 -10.29 1.07 -12.25
C GLU A 105 -10.71 2.37 -12.96
N ALA A 106 -11.17 2.29 -14.21
CA ALA A 106 -11.56 3.45 -15.01
C ALA A 106 -12.99 3.94 -14.70
N ALA A 107 -13.31 4.23 -13.42
CA ALA A 107 -14.68 4.54 -13.00
C ALA A 107 -14.86 5.57 -11.85
N ALA A 108 -13.83 6.35 -11.46
CA ALA A 108 -14.02 7.53 -10.61
C ALA A 108 -12.88 8.55 -10.73
N GLY A 109 -13.18 9.86 -10.78
CA GLY A 109 -12.17 10.90 -10.59
C GLY A 109 -12.06 11.97 -11.68
N THR A 110 -13.08 12.83 -11.76
CA THR A 110 -13.02 14.25 -12.11
C THR A 110 -11.68 14.83 -12.61
N SER A 111 -11.67 15.26 -13.88
CA SER A 111 -10.79 16.26 -14.51
C SER A 111 -9.60 16.78 -13.68
N ALA A 112 -8.52 16.01 -13.61
CA ALA A 112 -7.22 16.55 -13.20
C ALA A 112 -6.70 17.48 -14.31
N SER A 113 -6.53 18.76 -13.97
CA SER A 113 -5.77 19.75 -14.76
C SER A 113 -4.44 19.18 -15.23
N ALA A 114 -4.03 19.53 -16.45
CA ALA A 114 -2.83 19.00 -17.12
C ALA A 114 -1.54 19.09 -16.30
N ALA A 115 -1.31 18.09 -15.45
CA ALA A 115 0.03 17.62 -15.16
C ALA A 115 0.63 17.17 -16.48
N GLN A 116 1.81 17.67 -16.82
CA GLN A 116 2.58 17.14 -17.93
C GLN A 116 2.77 15.64 -17.65
N GLN A 117 2.27 14.75 -18.52
CA GLN A 117 2.43 13.30 -18.33
C GLN A 117 3.91 12.95 -18.54
N GLN A 118 4.69 13.05 -17.48
CA GLN A 118 6.09 12.62 -17.43
C GLN A 118 6.10 11.13 -17.10
N GLY A 119 5.92 10.30 -18.13
CA GLY A 119 5.87 8.85 -18.00
C GLY A 119 5.66 8.18 -19.36
N PRO A 120 5.63 6.83 -19.38
CA PRO A 120 5.45 6.06 -20.59
C PRO A 120 4.20 6.47 -21.37
N VAL A 121 4.30 6.50 -22.70
CA VAL A 121 3.19 6.81 -23.60
C VAL A 121 2.71 5.53 -24.26
N SER A 122 1.56 5.02 -23.79
CA SER A 122 0.94 3.79 -24.30
C SER A 122 -0.21 4.09 -25.28
N LEU A 123 -0.25 3.38 -26.41
CA LEU A 123 -1.22 3.55 -27.49
C LEU A 123 -1.81 2.23 -27.95
N ASN A 124 -3.09 2.01 -27.62
CA ASN A 124 -3.87 0.93 -28.22
C ASN A 124 -4.51 1.40 -29.55
N VAL A 125 -4.28 0.66 -30.64
CA VAL A 125 -4.75 0.99 -32.01
C VAL A 125 -5.27 -0.29 -32.69
N PRO A 126 -6.59 -0.42 -32.96
CA PRO A 126 -7.11 -1.56 -33.71
C PRO A 126 -6.65 -1.51 -35.18
N PHE A 127 -6.44 -2.68 -35.79
CA PHE A 127 -6.08 -2.81 -37.20
C PHE A 127 -6.82 -3.97 -37.86
N ASP A 128 -6.96 -3.88 -39.19
CA ASP A 128 -7.56 -4.89 -40.04
C ASP A 128 -6.85 -4.86 -41.40
N THR A 129 -6.15 -5.94 -41.76
CA THR A 129 -5.50 -6.11 -43.06
C THR A 129 -6.41 -6.75 -44.11
N GLY A 130 -7.62 -7.19 -43.73
CA GLY A 130 -8.57 -7.89 -44.61
C GLY A 130 -8.28 -9.37 -44.86
N GLY A 131 -7.06 -9.84 -44.58
CA GLY A 131 -6.64 -11.23 -44.76
C GLY A 131 -7.10 -12.19 -43.66
N LYS A 132 -6.79 -13.49 -43.81
CA LYS A 132 -6.94 -14.48 -42.74
C LYS A 132 -6.04 -14.09 -41.55
N ASP A 133 -6.61 -14.17 -40.34
CA ASP A 133 -5.98 -13.76 -39.09
C ASP A 133 -5.48 -12.29 -39.11
N GLY A 134 -6.07 -11.48 -40.01
CA GLY A 134 -5.63 -10.13 -40.34
C GLY A 134 -6.09 -9.01 -39.40
N LYS A 135 -6.78 -9.35 -38.31
CA LYS A 135 -7.42 -8.40 -37.39
C LYS A 135 -6.78 -8.47 -36.03
N GLY A 136 -6.58 -7.32 -35.39
CA GLY A 136 -6.03 -7.29 -34.04
C GLY A 136 -5.94 -5.88 -33.46
N THR A 137 -5.21 -5.77 -32.37
CA THR A 137 -4.84 -4.49 -31.73
C THR A 137 -3.32 -4.39 -31.66
N VAL A 138 -2.79 -3.24 -32.07
CA VAL A 138 -1.43 -2.80 -31.76
C VAL A 138 -1.47 -2.14 -30.39
N LEU A 139 -0.59 -2.57 -29.48
CA LEU A 139 -0.25 -1.85 -28.25
C LEU A 139 1.17 -1.34 -28.44
N LEU A 140 1.36 -0.02 -28.58
CA LEU A 140 2.67 0.62 -28.63
C LEU A 140 2.95 1.33 -27.32
N ASP A 141 4.05 1.00 -26.67
CA ASP A 141 4.62 1.75 -25.55
C ASP A 141 5.86 2.54 -26.00
N VAL A 142 5.99 3.77 -25.51
CA VAL A 142 7.18 4.61 -25.65
C VAL A 142 7.65 5.00 -24.25
N ASP A 143 8.81 4.51 -23.83
CA ASP A 143 9.42 4.79 -22.53
C ASP A 143 10.73 5.58 -22.71
N PRO A 144 10.99 6.67 -21.97
CA PRO A 144 10.16 7.30 -20.94
C PRO A 144 9.17 8.33 -21.49
N GLY A 145 8.84 8.28 -22.79
CA GLY A 145 7.77 9.10 -23.37
C GLY A 145 8.11 10.60 -23.53
N ARG A 146 9.39 10.95 -23.73
CA ARG A 146 9.89 12.34 -23.76
C ARG A 146 10.85 12.61 -24.92
N SER A 147 11.24 13.87 -25.10
CA SER A 147 12.29 14.22 -26.09
C SER A 147 13.66 13.65 -25.70
N GLY A 148 14.42 13.18 -26.70
CA GLY A 148 15.70 12.49 -26.54
C GLY A 148 15.57 10.98 -26.75
N ASP A 149 16.34 10.22 -25.99
CA ASP A 149 16.38 8.75 -26.06
C ASP A 149 15.11 8.10 -25.48
N ASN A 150 14.56 7.14 -26.23
CA ASN A 150 13.42 6.31 -25.82
C ASN A 150 13.61 4.85 -26.27
N ALA A 151 13.00 3.93 -25.53
CA ALA A 151 12.68 2.59 -26.00
C ALA A 151 11.23 2.54 -26.51
N LEU A 152 11.01 1.80 -27.58
CA LEU A 152 9.68 1.45 -28.10
C LEU A 152 9.44 -0.04 -27.92
N HIS A 153 8.24 -0.40 -27.47
CA HIS A 153 7.76 -1.79 -27.48
C HIS A 153 6.44 -1.85 -28.24
N VAL A 154 6.32 -2.79 -29.18
CA VAL A 154 5.09 -3.04 -29.94
C VAL A 154 4.62 -4.45 -29.67
N TYR A 155 3.42 -4.58 -29.14
CA TYR A 155 2.71 -5.84 -29.02
C TYR A 155 1.58 -5.88 -30.04
N LEU A 156 1.41 -7.01 -30.70
CA LEU A 156 0.21 -7.31 -31.50
C LEU A 156 -0.60 -8.37 -30.78
N GLN A 157 -1.89 -8.10 -30.59
CA GLN A 157 -2.85 -9.03 -30.02
C GLN A 157 -3.95 -9.35 -31.04
N GLY A 158 -4.35 -10.62 -31.12
CA GLY A 158 -5.50 -11.05 -31.89
C GLY A 158 -6.83 -10.62 -31.25
N PRO A 159 -7.98 -10.93 -31.88
CA PRO A 159 -9.31 -10.63 -31.34
C PRO A 159 -9.63 -11.39 -30.04
N ASP A 160 -8.90 -12.47 -29.79
CA ASP A 160 -8.89 -13.31 -28.59
C ASP A 160 -7.96 -12.79 -27.47
N LYS A 161 -7.23 -11.69 -27.72
CA LYS A 161 -6.16 -11.12 -26.89
C LYS A 161 -4.85 -11.94 -26.82
N GLU A 162 -4.74 -13.03 -27.57
CA GLU A 162 -3.49 -13.80 -27.65
C GLU A 162 -2.44 -13.07 -28.52
N PRO A 163 -1.13 -13.30 -28.34
CA PRO A 163 -0.09 -12.68 -29.16
C PRO A 163 -0.23 -13.07 -30.65
N LEU A 164 -0.40 -12.07 -31.50
CA LEU A 164 -0.58 -12.26 -32.96
C LEU A 164 0.77 -12.11 -33.66
N ASP A 165 1.33 -13.23 -34.09
CA ASP A 165 2.60 -13.26 -34.82
C ASP A 165 2.42 -12.89 -36.29
N VAL A 166 3.21 -11.95 -36.79
CA VAL A 166 3.11 -11.45 -38.17
C VAL A 166 4.49 -11.32 -38.82
N PRO A 167 4.61 -11.45 -40.16
CA PRO A 167 5.89 -11.30 -40.86
C PRO A 167 6.63 -9.97 -40.65
N GLU A 168 5.93 -8.84 -40.53
CA GLU A 168 6.59 -7.53 -40.37
C GLU A 168 5.72 -6.49 -39.65
N VAL A 169 6.37 -5.67 -38.80
CA VAL A 169 5.81 -4.46 -38.19
C VAL A 169 6.78 -3.30 -38.39
N LYS A 170 6.27 -2.12 -38.76
CA LYS A 170 7.05 -0.87 -38.87
C LYS A 170 6.35 0.24 -38.10
N VAL A 171 7.12 1.07 -37.40
CA VAL A 171 6.61 2.27 -36.71
C VAL A 171 7.32 3.51 -37.26
N ALA A 172 6.56 4.56 -37.53
CA ALA A 172 7.07 5.85 -37.96
C ALA A 172 6.46 7.01 -37.16
N LEU A 173 7.28 7.96 -36.72
CA LEU A 173 6.89 9.10 -35.91
C LEU A 173 6.97 10.40 -36.74
N THR A 174 5.90 11.20 -36.78
CA THR A 174 5.87 12.48 -37.52
C THR A 174 5.37 13.64 -36.64
N LEU A 175 6.12 14.72 -36.51
CA LEU A 175 5.71 15.95 -35.82
C LEU A 175 5.41 17.04 -36.84
N LYS A 176 4.17 17.02 -37.38
CA LYS A 176 3.69 17.95 -38.41
C LYS A 176 3.80 19.44 -38.03
N ALA A 177 3.80 19.76 -36.74
CA ALA A 177 3.91 21.15 -36.28
C ALA A 177 5.31 21.76 -36.52
N GLN A 178 6.32 20.92 -36.75
CA GLN A 178 7.72 21.30 -36.92
C GLN A 178 8.32 20.72 -38.23
N ASP A 179 7.46 20.22 -39.13
CA ASP A 179 7.83 19.51 -40.37
C ASP A 179 8.88 18.38 -40.18
N LEU A 180 8.84 17.69 -39.03
CA LEU A 180 9.75 16.59 -38.72
C LEU A 180 9.15 15.21 -39.01
N GLY A 181 9.94 14.36 -39.66
CA GLY A 181 9.63 12.96 -39.93
C GLY A 181 9.14 12.69 -41.36
N PRO A 182 8.74 11.45 -41.67
CA PRO A 182 8.61 10.32 -40.75
C PRO A 182 9.97 9.80 -40.23
N LEU A 183 10.09 9.69 -38.91
CA LEU A 183 11.22 9.04 -38.23
C LEU A 183 10.88 7.56 -38.02
N THR A 184 11.52 6.67 -38.77
CA THR A 184 11.28 5.22 -38.67
C THR A 184 12.03 4.62 -37.49
N ALA A 185 11.34 3.87 -36.64
CA ALA A 185 11.97 3.10 -35.55
C ALA A 185 12.57 1.79 -36.09
N PRO A 186 13.83 1.44 -35.77
CA PRO A 186 14.46 0.18 -36.16
C PRO A 186 13.97 -0.96 -35.23
N LEU A 187 12.76 -1.44 -35.48
CA LEU A 187 12.14 -2.52 -34.69
C LEU A 187 12.79 -3.88 -34.97
N GLU A 188 13.17 -4.57 -33.89
CA GLU A 188 13.60 -5.97 -33.88
C GLU A 188 12.50 -6.85 -33.27
N ARG A 189 12.28 -8.05 -33.83
CA ARG A 189 11.29 -9.00 -33.29
C ARG A 189 11.90 -9.76 -32.11
N ILE A 190 11.32 -9.60 -30.92
CA ILE A 190 11.79 -10.21 -29.67
C ILE A 190 11.14 -11.57 -29.45
N SER A 191 9.83 -11.68 -29.70
CA SER A 191 9.07 -12.93 -29.59
C SER A 191 7.85 -12.89 -30.51
N ALA A 192 7.00 -13.93 -30.48
CA ALA A 192 5.76 -13.95 -31.24
C ALA A 192 4.85 -12.80 -30.79
N GLY A 193 4.46 -11.94 -31.74
CA GLY A 193 3.64 -10.76 -31.44
C GLY A 193 4.35 -9.64 -30.68
N HIS A 194 5.68 -9.66 -30.48
CA HIS A 194 6.43 -8.61 -29.76
C HIS A 194 7.65 -8.11 -30.54
N TRP A 195 7.72 -6.80 -30.75
CA TRP A 195 8.86 -6.08 -31.32
C TRP A 195 9.36 -4.99 -30.35
N SER A 196 10.63 -4.66 -30.44
CA SER A 196 11.26 -3.61 -29.64
C SER A 196 12.27 -2.80 -30.46
N ALA A 197 12.45 -1.52 -30.12
CA ALA A 197 13.57 -0.71 -30.59
C ALA A 197 14.12 0.10 -29.42
N ALA A 198 15.42 -0.03 -29.13
CA ALA A 198 16.12 0.83 -28.19
C ALA A 198 16.77 2.02 -28.90
N GLY A 199 17.08 3.10 -28.18
CA GLY A 199 17.83 4.23 -28.72
C GLY A 199 17.05 5.11 -29.71
N VAL A 200 15.71 5.05 -29.69
CA VAL A 200 14.85 5.81 -30.60
C VAL A 200 14.86 7.29 -30.21
N GLN A 201 15.55 8.10 -31.00
CA GLN A 201 15.68 9.54 -30.77
C GLN A 201 14.42 10.29 -31.22
N ILE A 202 13.75 10.94 -30.28
CA ILE A 202 12.60 11.83 -30.51
C ILE A 202 13.06 13.27 -30.29
N PRO A 203 13.39 14.06 -31.34
CA PRO A 203 14.15 15.31 -31.15
C PRO A 203 13.44 16.41 -30.36
N LEU A 204 12.11 16.44 -30.39
CA LEU A 204 11.30 17.51 -29.81
C LEU A 204 10.06 16.96 -29.09
N ALA A 205 9.69 17.64 -28.00
CA ALA A 205 8.38 17.43 -27.37
C ALA A 205 7.25 17.95 -28.27
N GLY A 206 6.09 17.32 -28.25
CA GLY A 206 4.94 17.74 -29.05
C GLY A 206 3.85 16.70 -29.22
N ARG A 207 2.91 16.99 -30.14
CA ARG A 207 1.88 16.04 -30.59
C ARG A 207 2.36 15.33 -31.84
N TRP A 208 2.90 14.14 -31.65
CA TRP A 208 3.41 13.27 -32.72
C TRP A 208 2.26 12.46 -33.33
N THR A 209 2.21 12.34 -34.64
CA THR A 209 1.44 11.29 -35.33
C THR A 209 2.32 10.04 -35.37
N VAL A 210 1.86 8.98 -34.73
CA VAL A 210 2.44 7.64 -34.81
C VAL A 210 1.71 6.90 -35.93
N ALA A 211 2.45 6.41 -36.92
CA ALA A 211 1.96 5.50 -37.94
C ALA A 211 2.55 4.10 -37.67
N VAL A 212 1.68 3.09 -37.55
CA VAL A 212 2.08 1.69 -37.42
C VAL A 212 1.62 0.93 -38.65
N THR A 213 2.56 0.30 -39.34
CA THR A 213 2.28 -0.59 -40.46
C THR A 213 2.42 -2.03 -39.99
N VAL A 214 1.37 -2.82 -40.18
CA VAL A 214 1.30 -4.24 -39.85
C VAL A 214 1.10 -5.03 -41.13
N ARG A 215 1.99 -6.00 -41.40
CA ARG A 215 1.94 -6.89 -42.56
C ARG A 215 1.73 -8.32 -42.09
N THR A 216 0.58 -8.90 -42.44
CA THR A 216 0.16 -10.25 -42.02
C THR A 216 0.46 -11.32 -43.06
N SER A 217 0.62 -10.95 -44.34
CA SER A 217 1.06 -11.84 -45.43
C SER A 217 1.95 -11.11 -46.43
N ASP A 218 2.29 -11.73 -47.56
CA ASP A 218 3.03 -11.06 -48.64
C ASP A 218 2.18 -10.06 -49.44
N ILE A 219 0.85 -10.08 -49.27
CA ILE A 219 -0.08 -9.15 -49.92
C ILE A 219 -0.95 -8.34 -48.93
N ASP A 220 -1.13 -8.84 -47.71
CA ASP A 220 -2.02 -8.23 -46.71
C ASP A 220 -1.20 -7.31 -45.76
N GLN A 221 -1.39 -6.00 -45.91
CA GLN A 221 -0.74 -4.98 -45.08
C GLN A 221 -1.67 -3.78 -44.86
N VAL A 222 -1.65 -3.21 -43.65
CA VAL A 222 -2.37 -1.98 -43.31
C VAL A 222 -1.46 -1.00 -42.56
N THR A 223 -1.62 0.30 -42.79
CA THR A 223 -1.02 1.35 -41.96
C THR A 223 -2.11 2.07 -41.18
N VAL A 224 -2.07 1.93 -39.86
CA VAL A 224 -2.96 2.66 -38.93
C VAL A 224 -2.21 3.85 -38.33
N SER A 225 -2.92 4.90 -37.92
CA SER A 225 -2.30 6.11 -37.37
C SER A 225 -3.05 6.67 -36.18
N LYS A 226 -2.32 7.07 -35.14
CA LYS A 226 -2.86 7.69 -33.92
C LYS A 226 -1.97 8.84 -33.47
N ASN A 227 -2.57 9.89 -32.94
CA ASN A 227 -1.80 10.99 -32.35
C ASN A 227 -1.47 10.70 -30.89
N ALA A 228 -0.25 11.03 -30.48
CA ALA A 228 0.27 10.88 -29.14
C ALA A 228 0.95 12.17 -28.69
N ARG A 229 0.95 12.46 -27.39
CA ARG A 229 1.76 13.54 -26.82
C ARG A 229 3.02 12.92 -26.23
N ILE A 230 4.18 13.51 -26.54
CA ILE A 230 5.49 13.06 -26.08
C ILE A 230 6.20 14.31 -25.54
N GLY A 231 6.64 14.29 -24.27
CA GLY A 231 7.23 15.45 -23.55
C GLY A 231 6.27 16.53 -23.03
#